data_AF-A0A6C0JLT4-F1
#
_entry.id   AF-A0A6C0JLT4-F1
#
_cell.length_a   1.000
_cell.length_b   1.000
_cell.length_c   1.000
_cell.angle_alpha   90.00
_cell.angle_beta   90.00
_cell.angle_gamma   90.00
#
_symmetry.space_group_name_H-M   'P 1'
#
loop_
_entity.id
_entity.type
_entity.pdbx_description
1 polymer ?
#
loop_
_entity_poly.entity_id
_entity_poly.type
_entity_poly.pdbx_seq_one_letter_code
_entity_poly.pdbx_strand_id
1 'polypeptide(L)'
;MAKILSNLMLSISIFLAILIIYYLKRLETIKCDCALNFKRKYILGFTSLSLLLSISNFLFKGYKIYIKFLLLIYVPWIIATITNVIYTIQYVSELKKTKCECSESVYREIMFILAILNSITISLAVLIIIFIFVQSPDMFSKSFFQKVYKKMLKNKI
;
A
#
# COMPACT_ATOMS: atom_id res chain seq x y z
N MET A 1 11.84 17.93 -14.51
CA MET A 1 10.41 17.55 -14.64
C MET A 1 10.01 16.41 -13.70
N ALA A 2 10.71 15.26 -13.69
CA ALA A 2 10.36 14.10 -12.85
C ALA A 2 10.29 14.36 -11.33
N LYS A 3 11.18 15.19 -10.76
CA LYS A 3 11.16 15.53 -9.33
C LYS A 3 9.91 16.31 -8.89
N ILE A 4 9.47 17.25 -9.73
CA ILE A 4 8.28 18.08 -9.46
C ILE A 4 7.02 17.19 -9.47
N LEU A 5 6.91 16.32 -10.47
CA LEU A 5 5.81 15.35 -10.57
C LEU A 5 5.77 14.40 -9.37
N SER A 6 6.93 13.87 -8.95
CA SER A 6 7.01 12.98 -7.79
C SER A 6 6.59 13.66 -6.48
N ASN A 7 6.99 14.91 -6.26
CA ASN A 7 6.59 15.65 -5.07
C ASN A 7 5.09 15.97 -5.09
N LEU A 8 4.53 16.33 -6.26
CA LEU A 8 3.10 16.59 -6.42
C LEU A 8 2.26 15.35 -6.09
N MET A 9 2.66 14.18 -6.61
CA MET A 9 1.98 12.91 -6.33
C MET A 9 2.00 12.54 -4.85
N LEU A 10 3.13 12.79 -4.18
CA LEU A 10 3.28 12.54 -2.75
C LEU A 10 2.36 13.46 -1.92
N SER A 11 2.29 14.75 -2.26
CA SER A 11 1.39 15.70 -1.61
C SER A 11 -0.09 15.31 -1.77
N ILE A 12 -0.49 14.90 -2.98
CA ILE A 12 -1.86 14.43 -3.23
C ILE A 12 -2.17 13.18 -2.41
N SER A 13 -1.24 12.22 -2.35
CA SER A 13 -1.40 10.99 -1.57
C SER A 13 -1.56 11.26 -0.07
N ILE A 14 -0.75 12.17 0.48
CA ILE A 14 -0.86 12.61 1.89
C ILE A 14 -2.22 13.24 2.15
N PHE A 15 -2.66 14.15 1.28
CA PHE A 15 -3.95 14.82 1.42
C PHE A 15 -5.12 13.84 1.42
N LEU A 16 -5.13 12.90 0.47
CA LEU A 16 -6.15 11.85 0.39
C LEU A 16 -6.14 10.94 1.63
N ALA A 17 -4.96 10.55 2.13
CA ALA A 17 -4.85 9.73 3.33
C ALA A 17 -5.45 10.43 4.55
N ILE A 18 -5.21 11.74 4.72
CA ILE A 18 -5.79 12.54 5.81
C ILE A 18 -7.32 12.57 5.69
N LEU A 19 -7.87 12.78 4.49
CA LEU A 19 -9.31 12.78 4.28
C LEU A 19 -9.95 11.44 4.60
N ILE A 20 -9.33 10.33 4.20
CA ILE A 20 -9.81 8.97 4.50
C ILE A 20 -9.81 8.74 6.02
N ILE A 21 -8.73 9.09 6.72
CA ILE A 21 -8.64 8.94 8.18
C ILE A 21 -9.71 9.79 8.86
N TYR A 22 -9.87 11.05 8.44
CA TYR A 22 -10.89 11.95 8.97
C TYR A 22 -12.30 11.38 8.79
N TYR A 23 -12.62 10.91 7.59
CA TYR A 23 -13.89 10.28 7.28
C TYR A 23 -14.14 9.04 8.15
N LEU A 24 -13.16 8.12 8.22
CA LEU A 24 -13.30 6.90 9.02
C LEU A 24 -13.44 7.19 10.51
N LYS A 25 -12.77 8.22 11.05
CA LYS A 25 -12.95 8.67 12.44
C LYS A 25 -14.32 9.31 12.65
N ARG A 26 -14.80 10.12 11.70
CA ARG A 26 -16.13 10.75 11.77
C ARG A 26 -17.24 9.70 11.91
N LEU A 27 -17.15 8.58 11.19
CA LEU A 27 -18.11 7.46 11.30
C LEU A 27 -18.21 6.87 12.71
N GLU A 28 -17.12 6.91 13.47
CA GLU A 28 -17.08 6.45 14.87
C GLU A 28 -17.59 7.51 15.84
N THR A 29 -17.29 8.79 15.58
CA THR A 29 -17.84 9.87 16.42
C THR A 29 -19.36 9.95 16.35
N ILE A 30 -19.96 9.63 15.19
CA ILE A 30 -21.42 9.57 15.02
C ILE A 30 -22.01 8.20 15.43
N LYS A 31 -21.18 7.29 15.95
CA LYS A 31 -21.56 5.91 16.34
C LYS A 31 -22.36 5.18 15.27
N CYS A 32 -21.90 5.21 14.01
CA CYS A 32 -22.65 4.53 12.97
C CYS A 32 -22.37 3.02 12.96
N ASP A 33 -23.25 2.26 13.61
CA ASP A 33 -23.10 0.82 13.85
C ASP A 33 -22.88 0.00 12.58
N CYS A 34 -23.57 0.32 11.48
CA CYS A 34 -23.42 -0.39 10.19
C CYS A 34 -21.99 -0.33 9.62
N ALA A 35 -21.22 0.70 10.00
CA ALA A 35 -19.90 1.02 9.47
C ALA A 35 -18.78 0.63 10.45
N LEU A 36 -19.14 0.28 11.69
CA LEU A 36 -18.20 -0.09 12.75
C LEU A 36 -17.78 -1.56 12.65
N ASN A 37 -17.06 -1.89 11.58
CA ASN A 37 -16.55 -3.24 11.34
C ASN A 37 -15.03 -3.34 11.54
N PHE A 38 -14.50 -4.56 11.71
CA PHE A 38 -13.05 -4.78 11.82
C PHE A 38 -12.29 -4.26 10.59
N LYS A 39 -12.90 -4.34 9.40
CA LYS A 39 -12.35 -3.82 8.13
C LYS A 39 -12.07 -2.32 8.21
N ARG A 40 -12.99 -1.54 8.82
CA ARG A 40 -12.81 -0.11 9.07
C ARG A 40 -11.54 0.14 9.90
N LYS A 41 -11.40 -0.59 11.01
CA LYS A 41 -10.23 -0.47 11.92
C LYS A 41 -8.93 -0.81 11.19
N TYR A 42 -8.94 -1.86 10.37
CA TYR A 42 -7.80 -2.23 9.54
C TYR A 42 -7.44 -1.12 8.54
N ILE A 43 -8.41 -0.61 7.77
CA ILE A 43 -8.17 0.44 6.77
C ILE A 43 -7.62 1.69 7.45
N LEU A 44 -8.23 2.11 8.58
CA LEU A 44 -7.76 3.25 9.35
C LEU A 44 -6.32 3.07 9.82
N GLY A 45 -5.98 1.90 10.36
CA GLY A 45 -4.62 1.58 10.81
C GLY A 45 -3.62 1.58 9.65
N PHE A 46 -3.95 0.92 8.54
CA PHE A 46 -3.10 0.84 7.36
C PHE A 46 -2.87 2.24 6.74
N THR A 47 -3.93 3.04 6.56
CA THR A 47 -3.81 4.40 6.03
C THR A 47 -3.01 5.31 6.96
N SER A 48 -3.18 5.17 8.28
CA SER A 48 -2.40 5.92 9.27
C SER A 48 -0.91 5.55 9.22
N LEU A 49 -0.59 4.26 9.14
CA LEU A 49 0.79 3.78 9.01
C LEU A 49 1.42 4.22 7.67
N SER A 50 0.65 4.17 6.58
CA SER A 50 1.06 4.64 5.24
C SER A 50 1.42 6.12 5.26
N LEU A 51 0.62 6.92 5.96
CA LEU A 51 0.87 8.35 6.13
C LEU A 51 2.16 8.59 6.91
N LEU A 52 2.36 7.88 8.03
CA LEU A 52 3.59 7.97 8.83
C LEU A 52 4.83 7.57 8.03
N LEU A 53 4.77 6.49 7.24
CA LEU A 53 5.87 6.08 6.37
C LEU A 53 6.15 7.09 5.27
N SER A 54 5.11 7.71 4.70
CA SER A 54 5.26 8.75 3.68
C SER A 54 5.98 9.98 4.22
N ILE A 55 5.59 10.44 5.42
CA ILE A 55 6.25 11.54 6.13
C ILE A 55 7.70 11.16 6.49
N SER A 56 7.91 9.96 7.02
CA SER A 56 9.25 9.46 7.36
C SER A 56 10.16 9.41 6.12
N ASN A 57 9.62 9.00 4.98
CA ASN A 57 10.35 8.94 3.72
C ASN A 57 10.75 10.32 3.22
N PHE A 58 9.91 11.32 3.47
CA PHE A 58 10.22 12.71 3.16
C PHE A 58 11.33 13.27 4.07
N LEU A 59 11.24 13.04 5.39
CA LEU A 59 12.19 13.56 6.39
C LEU A 59 13.56 12.87 6.35
N PHE A 60 13.60 11.55 6.19
CA PHE A 60 14.81 10.74 6.28
C PHE A 60 15.36 10.33 4.91
N LYS A 61 15.08 11.12 3.88
CA LYS A 61 15.55 10.85 2.53
C LYS A 61 17.09 10.88 2.48
N GLY A 62 17.72 9.75 2.19
CA GLY A 62 19.17 9.63 2.02
C GLY A 62 19.94 8.96 3.17
N TYR A 63 19.29 8.68 4.30
CA TYR A 63 19.94 7.92 5.38
C TYR A 63 20.05 6.43 5.02
N LYS A 64 21.28 5.90 4.99
CA LYS A 64 21.56 4.49 4.65
C LYS A 64 20.82 3.49 5.54
N ILE A 65 20.66 3.81 6.82
CA ILE A 65 19.93 2.98 7.80
C ILE A 65 18.45 2.91 7.43
N TYR A 66 17.86 4.05 7.04
CA TYR A 66 16.46 4.14 6.62
C TYR A 66 16.18 3.30 5.36
N ILE A 67 17.08 3.31 4.38
CA ILE A 67 16.96 2.47 3.17
C ILE A 67 16.95 0.98 3.53
N LYS A 68 17.82 0.53 4.45
CA LYS A 68 17.83 -0.87 4.91
C LYS A 68 16.54 -1.24 5.63
N PHE A 69 16.02 -0.34 6.47
CA PHE A 69 14.75 -0.53 7.16
C PHE A 69 13.59 -0.66 6.16
N LEU A 70 13.49 0.23 5.18
CA LEU A 70 12.48 0.17 4.12
C LEU A 70 12.53 -1.16 3.35
N LEU A 71 13.74 -1.66 3.07
CA LEU A 71 13.92 -2.94 2.37
C LEU A 71 13.44 -4.12 3.21
N LEU A 72 13.69 -4.10 4.53
CA LEU A 72 13.23 -5.13 5.46
C LEU A 72 11.69 -5.20 5.54
N ILE A 73 11.02 -4.05 5.56
CA ILE A 73 9.56 -3.98 5.69
C ILE A 73 8.83 -4.12 4.34
N TYR A 74 9.56 -4.14 3.21
CA TYR A 74 8.96 -4.08 1.87
C TYR A 74 8.03 -5.26 1.56
N VAL A 75 8.44 -6.49 1.88
CA VAL A 75 7.63 -7.69 1.62
C VAL A 75 6.35 -7.70 2.46
N PRO A 76 6.40 -7.51 3.80
CA PRO A 76 5.19 -7.31 4.60
C PRO A 76 4.31 -6.16 4.11
N TRP A 77 4.92 -5.07 3.63
CA TRP A 77 4.21 -3.90 3.12
C TRP A 77 3.36 -4.22 1.88
N ILE A 78 3.88 -5.02 0.95
CA ILE A 78 3.14 -5.48 -0.23
C ILE A 78 1.91 -6.28 0.20
N ILE A 79 2.08 -7.24 1.12
CA ILE A 79 0.99 -8.09 1.61
C ILE A 79 -0.08 -7.23 2.30
N ALA A 80 0.35 -6.28 3.15
CA ALA A 80 -0.54 -5.35 3.82
C ALA A 80 -1.31 -4.48 2.83
N THR A 81 -0.66 -4.04 1.74
CA THR A 81 -1.27 -3.24 0.67
C THR A 81 -2.35 -4.02 -0.07
N ILE A 82 -2.07 -5.27 -0.47
CA ILE A 82 -3.05 -6.15 -1.13
C ILE A 82 -4.26 -6.38 -0.22
N THR A 83 -3.99 -6.70 1.06
CA THR A 83 -5.04 -6.90 2.07
C THR A 83 -5.88 -5.64 2.26
N ASN A 84 -5.26 -4.46 2.26
CA ASN A 84 -5.96 -3.18 2.35
C ASN A 84 -6.89 -2.94 1.15
N VAL A 85 -6.46 -3.27 -0.07
CA VAL A 85 -7.31 -3.17 -1.26
C VAL A 85 -8.53 -4.07 -1.13
N ILE A 86 -8.33 -5.34 -0.78
CA ILE A 86 -9.42 -6.32 -0.61
C ILE A 86 -10.41 -5.84 0.45
N TYR A 87 -9.92 -5.45 1.64
CA TYR A 87 -10.80 -5.01 2.72
C TYR A 87 -11.49 -3.68 2.41
N THR A 88 -10.87 -2.77 1.68
CA THR A 88 -11.51 -1.52 1.25
C THR A 88 -12.67 -1.80 0.29
N ILE A 89 -12.47 -2.67 -0.70
CA ILE A 89 -13.52 -3.05 -1.65
C ILE A 89 -14.67 -3.75 -0.92
N GLN A 90 -14.35 -4.73 -0.06
CA GLN A 90 -15.36 -5.45 0.71
C GLN A 90 -16.14 -4.51 1.64
N TYR A 91 -15.45 -3.63 2.35
CA TYR A 91 -16.06 -2.66 3.26
C TYR A 91 -17.03 -1.73 2.51
N VAL A 92 -16.60 -1.14 1.40
CA VAL A 92 -17.49 -0.26 0.62
C VAL A 92 -18.65 -1.04 0.00
N SER A 93 -18.42 -2.27 -0.48
CA SER A 93 -19.49 -3.13 -1.03
C SER A 93 -20.54 -3.46 0.03
N GLU A 94 -20.13 -3.79 1.24
CA GLU A 94 -21.03 -4.06 2.37
C GLU A 94 -21.85 -2.82 2.73
N LEU A 95 -21.22 -1.66 2.84
CA LEU A 95 -21.93 -0.40 3.11
C LEU A 95 -23.00 -0.08 2.05
N LYS A 96 -22.71 -0.37 0.78
CA LYS A 96 -23.67 -0.21 -0.32
C LYS A 96 -24.81 -1.24 -0.23
N LYS A 97 -24.49 -2.50 0.07
CA LYS A 97 -25.48 -3.59 0.21
C LYS A 97 -26.46 -3.33 1.37
N THR A 98 -25.95 -2.85 2.50
CA THR A 98 -26.78 -2.53 3.67
C THR A 98 -27.45 -1.15 3.58
N LYS A 99 -27.31 -0.45 2.44
CA LYS A 99 -27.84 0.91 2.20
C LYS A 99 -27.59 1.86 3.37
N CYS A 100 -26.37 1.86 3.89
CA CYS A 100 -26.13 2.61 5.11
C CYS A 100 -26.03 4.13 4.87
N GLU A 101 -27.08 4.85 5.23
CA GLU A 101 -27.26 6.29 4.99
C GLU A 101 -26.21 7.15 5.71
N CYS A 102 -25.83 6.82 6.94
CA CYS A 102 -24.81 7.56 7.70
C CYS A 102 -23.43 7.59 6.99
N SER A 103 -23.18 6.61 6.12
CA SER A 103 -21.92 6.41 5.40
C SER A 103 -21.93 7.08 4.03
N GLU A 104 -23.12 7.53 3.60
CA GLU A 104 -23.33 8.14 2.31
C GLU A 104 -22.59 9.47 2.23
N SER A 105 -21.51 9.46 1.46
CA SER A 105 -20.67 10.62 1.25
C SER A 105 -19.79 10.38 0.03
N VAL A 106 -19.32 11.47 -0.56
CA VAL A 106 -18.34 11.46 -1.65
C VAL A 106 -17.06 10.72 -1.25
N TYR A 107 -16.70 10.72 0.05
CA TYR A 107 -15.52 10.01 0.57
C TYR A 107 -15.62 8.49 0.38
N ARG A 108 -16.82 7.91 0.49
CA ARG A 108 -17.05 6.47 0.24
C ARG A 108 -16.72 6.11 -1.21
N GLU A 109 -17.09 6.98 -2.15
CA GLU A 109 -16.81 6.78 -3.58
C GLU A 109 -15.32 6.98 -3.88
N ILE A 110 -14.70 8.02 -3.31
CA ILE A 110 -13.26 8.24 -3.42
C ILE A 110 -12.48 7.01 -2.92
N MET A 111 -12.82 6.47 -1.75
CA MET A 111 -12.17 5.26 -1.23
C MET A 111 -12.30 4.07 -2.18
N PHE A 112 -13.46 3.89 -2.81
CA PHE A 112 -13.69 2.82 -3.78
C PHE A 112 -12.87 3.00 -5.05
N ILE A 113 -12.86 4.21 -5.62
CA ILE A 113 -12.08 4.55 -6.81
C ILE A 113 -10.59 4.35 -6.53
N LEU A 114 -10.09 4.80 -5.38
CA LEU A 114 -8.70 4.60 -4.98
C LEU A 114 -8.35 3.12 -4.82
N ALA A 115 -9.25 2.30 -4.26
CA ALA A 115 -9.03 0.87 -4.16
C ALA A 115 -8.94 0.20 -5.55
N ILE A 116 -9.78 0.62 -6.51
CA ILE A 116 -9.72 0.13 -7.89
C ILE A 116 -8.41 0.56 -8.57
N LEU A 117 -8.03 1.84 -8.46
CA LEU A 117 -6.77 2.34 -9.03
C LEU A 117 -5.55 1.61 -8.46
N ASN A 118 -5.55 1.36 -7.15
CA ASN A 118 -4.50 0.56 -6.50
C ASN A 118 -4.50 -0.88 -7.02
N SER A 119 -5.67 -1.51 -7.18
CA SER A 119 -5.77 -2.86 -7.75
C SER A 119 -5.19 -2.91 -9.16
N ILE A 120 -5.53 -1.96 -10.03
CA ILE A 120 -4.99 -1.88 -11.40
C ILE A 120 -3.47 -1.70 -11.37
N THR A 121 -2.97 -0.81 -10.50
CA THR A 121 -1.53 -0.55 -10.36
C THR A 121 -0.77 -1.80 -9.92
N ILE A 122 -1.31 -2.55 -8.95
CA ILE A 122 -0.72 -3.82 -8.49
C ILE A 122 -0.73 -4.86 -9.62
N SER A 123 -1.84 -5.01 -10.34
CA SER A 123 -1.94 -5.94 -11.47
C SER A 123 -0.92 -5.63 -12.56
N LEU A 124 -0.75 -4.35 -12.92
CA LEU A 124 0.25 -3.92 -13.89
C LEU A 124 1.67 -4.21 -13.40
N ALA A 125 1.97 -3.93 -12.12
CA ALA A 125 3.28 -4.22 -11.54
C ALA A 125 3.61 -5.71 -11.59
N VAL A 126 2.64 -6.58 -11.28
CA VAL A 126 2.80 -8.04 -11.37
C VAL A 126 3.05 -8.49 -12.81
N LEU A 127 2.29 -7.96 -13.79
CA LEU A 127 2.50 -8.27 -15.21
C LEU A 127 3.89 -7.89 -15.70
N ILE A 128 4.39 -6.70 -15.30
CA ILE A 128 5.74 -6.24 -15.64
C ILE A 128 6.79 -7.19 -15.05
N ILE A 129 6.61 -7.60 -13.79
CA ILE A 129 7.53 -8.54 -13.13
C ILE A 129 7.54 -9.87 -13.90
N ILE A 130 6.37 -10.43 -14.23
CA ILE A 130 6.27 -11.68 -15.00
C ILE A 130 6.96 -11.53 -16.36
N PHE A 131 6.71 -10.43 -17.08
CA PHE A 131 7.32 -10.17 -18.38
C PHE A 131 8.85 -10.13 -18.31
N ILE A 132 9.42 -9.46 -17.30
CA ILE A 132 10.88 -9.43 -17.07
C ILE A 132 11.42 -10.84 -16.80
N PHE A 133 10.71 -11.65 -15.99
CA PHE A 133 11.11 -13.02 -15.70
C PHE A 133 11.05 -13.92 -16.94
N VAL A 134 10.05 -13.75 -17.82
CA VAL A 134 9.89 -14.52 -19.05
C VAL A 134 10.94 -14.14 -20.10
N GLN A 135 11.24 -12.84 -20.27
CA GLN A 135 12.18 -12.37 -21.29
C GLN A 135 13.65 -12.55 -20.89
N SER A 136 13.96 -12.62 -19.59
CA SER A 136 15.36 -12.70 -19.10
C SER A 136 15.55 -13.77 -18.02
N PRO A 137 15.22 -15.06 -18.29
CA PRO A 137 15.39 -16.13 -17.32
C PRO A 137 16.86 -16.29 -16.88
N ASP A 138 17.79 -16.00 -17.79
CA ASP A 138 19.23 -16.19 -17.58
C ASP A 138 19.85 -15.16 -16.62
N MET A 139 19.26 -13.96 -16.51
CA MET A 139 19.78 -12.86 -15.68
C MET A 139 19.57 -13.12 -14.18
N PHE A 140 18.44 -13.75 -13.83
CA PHE A 140 18.10 -14.07 -12.45
C PHE A 140 18.80 -15.35 -11.98
N SER A 141 18.82 -16.39 -12.82
CA SER A 141 19.46 -17.69 -12.51
C SER A 141 20.95 -17.52 -12.21
N LYS A 142 21.73 -16.91 -13.10
CA LYS A 142 23.20 -16.83 -12.94
C LYS A 142 23.64 -15.96 -11.76
N SER A 143 23.02 -14.79 -11.56
CA SER A 143 23.46 -13.85 -10.50
C SER A 143 23.03 -14.29 -9.10
N PHE A 144 21.87 -14.94 -8.96
CA PHE A 144 21.40 -15.49 -7.69
C PHE A 144 22.18 -16.75 -7.32
N PHE A 145 22.33 -17.71 -8.25
CA PHE A 145 23.10 -18.94 -7.99
C PHE A 145 24.58 -18.65 -7.74
N GLN A 146 25.23 -17.73 -8.46
CA GLN A 146 26.64 -17.40 -8.16
C GLN A 146 26.80 -16.80 -6.76
N LYS A 147 25.91 -15.89 -6.33
CA LYS A 147 26.01 -15.29 -4.99
C LYS A 147 25.75 -16.30 -3.88
N VAL A 148 24.76 -17.18 -4.05
CA VAL A 148 24.45 -18.24 -3.09
C VAL A 148 25.60 -19.27 -3.02
N TYR A 149 26.10 -19.72 -4.18
CA TYR A 149 27.21 -20.68 -4.27
C TYR A 149 28.49 -20.14 -3.63
N LYS A 150 28.89 -18.89 -3.92
CA LYS A 150 30.05 -18.25 -3.28
C LYS A 150 29.89 -18.15 -1.76
N LYS A 151 28.66 -17.89 -1.27
CA LYS A 151 28.39 -17.79 0.16
C LYS A 151 28.45 -19.15 0.86
N MET A 152 28.02 -20.22 0.20
CA MET A 152 28.14 -21.59 0.73
C MET A 152 29.58 -22.09 0.77
N LEU A 153 30.40 -21.78 -0.25
CA LEU A 153 31.83 -22.13 -0.27
C LEU A 153 32.63 -21.42 0.83
N LYS A 154 32.27 -20.18 1.16
CA LYS A 154 32.97 -19.38 2.18
C LYS A 154 32.65 -19.77 3.62
N ASN A 155 31.62 -20.59 3.84
CA ASN A 155 31.20 -21.10 5.15
C ASN A 155 31.71 -22.53 5.42
N LYS A 156 32.45 -23.12 4.46
CA LYS A 156 32.97 -24.50 4.52
C LYS A 156 34.49 -24.56 4.73
N ILE A 157 35.15 -23.41 4.84
CA ILE A 157 36.56 -23.21 5.22
C ILE A 157 36.54 -22.44 6.54
#